data_AF-A0A0G3CJT2-F1
#
_entry.id   AF-A0A0G3CJT2-F1
#
_cell.length_a   1.000
_cell.length_b   1.000
_cell.length_c   1.000
_cell.angle_alpha   90.00
_cell.angle_beta   90.00
_cell.angle_gamma   90.00
#
_symmetry.space_group_name_H-M   'P 1'
#
loop_
_entity.id
_entity.type
_entity.pdbx_description
1 polymer ?
#
loop_
_entity_poly.entity_id
_entity_poly.type
_entity_poly.pdbx_seq_one_letter_code
_entity_poly.pdbx_strand_id
1 'polypeptide(L)' 'MPAKVNKEECTGCGTCVDECPVEAIVIDEEEGCAVVDEDECVECGACEEACPNGAITSE' A
#
# COMPACT_ATOMS: atom_id res chain seq x y z
N MET A 1 4.94 -12.38 0.18
CA MET A 1 5.20 -11.73 -1.12
C MET A 1 5.14 -10.22 -0.89
N PRO A 2 5.73 -9.38 -1.74
CA PRO A 2 5.57 -7.93 -1.60
C PRO A 2 4.09 -7.55 -1.67
N ALA A 3 3.72 -6.53 -0.90
CA ALA A 3 2.33 -6.08 -0.82
C ALA A 3 1.85 -5.55 -2.19
N LYS A 4 0.61 -5.88 -2.56
CA LYS A 4 -0.04 -5.40 -3.79
C LYS A 4 -1.27 -4.58 -3.47
N VAL A 5 -1.48 -3.53 -4.24
CA VAL A 5 -2.64 -2.64 -4.11
C VAL A 5 -3.65 -2.95 -5.20
N ASN A 6 -4.90 -3.17 -4.79
CA ASN A 6 -6.05 -3.26 -5.67
C ASN A 6 -6.57 -1.85 -5.99
N LYS A 7 -6.37 -1.42 -7.24
CA LYS A 7 -6.81 -0.10 -7.73
C LYS A 7 -8.32 0.10 -7.73
N GLU A 8 -9.11 -0.98 -7.76
CA GLU A 8 -10.57 -0.86 -7.75
C GLU A 8 -11.12 -0.53 -6.35
N GLU A 9 -10.41 -0.93 -5.29
CA GLU A 9 -10.82 -0.69 -3.90
C GLU A 9 -10.00 0.41 -3.22
N CYS A 10 -8.83 0.75 -3.78
CA CYS A 10 -7.99 1.83 -3.28
C CYS A 10 -8.64 3.19 -3.57
N THR A 11 -8.64 4.06 -2.56
CA THR A 11 -9.18 5.42 -2.66
C THR A 11 -8.10 6.50 -2.58
N GLY A 12 -6.83 6.09 -2.55
CA GLY A 12 -5.70 7.02 -2.42
C GLY A 12 -5.64 7.74 -1.06
N CYS A 13 -6.21 7.16 -0.01
CA CYS A 13 -6.32 7.80 1.31
C CYS A 13 -4.99 8.10 2.02
N GLY A 14 -3.89 7.44 1.63
CA GLY A 14 -2.56 7.67 2.19
C GLY A 14 -2.22 6.90 3.47
N THR A 15 -3.19 6.24 4.13
CA THR A 15 -2.94 5.55 5.42
C THR A 15 -1.83 4.50 5.36
N CYS A 16 -1.73 3.77 4.25
CA CYS A 16 -0.67 2.78 4.05
C CYS A 16 0.73 3.39 3.92
N VAL A 17 0.84 4.63 3.44
CA VAL A 17 2.10 5.37 3.35
C VAL A 17 2.58 5.73 4.76
N ASP A 18 1.70 6.26 5.60
CA ASP A 18 2.02 6.65 6.97
C ASP A 18 2.42 5.45 7.86
N GLU A 19 1.81 4.29 7.64
CA GLU A 19 2.07 3.07 8.41
C GLU A 19 3.25 2.25 7.87
N CYS A 20 3.79 2.59 6.70
CA CYS A 20 4.92 1.87 6.13
C CYS A 20 6.23 2.25 6.84
N PRO A 21 6.87 1.34 7.60
CA PRO A 21 8.06 1.68 8.39
C PRO A 21 9.31 1.92 7.53
N VAL A 22 9.27 1.50 6.26
CA VAL A 22 10.35 1.62 5.29
C VAL A 22 9.99 2.57 4.14
N GLU A 23 8.85 3.27 4.25
CA GLU A 23 8.39 4.24 3.24
C GLU A 23 8.28 3.68 1.81
N ALA A 24 8.14 2.36 1.67
CA ALA A 24 8.06 1.64 0.39
C ALA A 24 6.71 1.82 -0.33
N ILE A 25 5.85 2.76 0.09
CA ILE A 25 4.52 2.97 -0.49
C ILE A 25 4.36 4.45 -0.82
N VAL A 26 3.91 4.74 -2.04
CA VAL A 26 3.65 6.10 -2.52
C VAL A 26 2.25 6.19 -3.11
N ILE A 27 1.63 7.38 -3.06
CA ILE A 27 0.37 7.62 -3.77
C ILE A 27 0.69 8.07 -5.19
N ASP A 28 0.24 7.29 -6.16
CA ASP A 28 0.24 7.67 -7.57
C ASP A 28 -0.85 8.71 -7.79
N GLU A 29 -0.46 9.96 -8.09
CA GLU A 29 -1.39 11.06 -8.31
C GLU A 29 -2.16 10.96 -9.63
N GLU A 30 -1.65 10.20 -10.62
CA GLU A 30 -2.35 10.00 -11.90
C GLU A 30 -3.50 9.00 -11.73
N GLU A 31 -3.27 7.92 -10.99
CA GLU A 31 -4.25 6.85 -10.75
C GLU A 31 -5.07 7.08 -9.47
N GLY A 32 -4.65 8.00 -8.59
CA GLY A 32 -5.25 8.24 -7.29
C GLY A 32 -5.17 7.04 -6.35
N CYS A 33 -4.18 6.16 -6.54
CA CYS A 33 -4.04 4.89 -5.83
C CYS A 33 -2.65 4.75 -5.21
N ALA A 34 -2.55 3.97 -4.13
CA ALA A 34 -1.26 3.61 -3.57
C ALA A 34 -0.51 2.64 -4.50
N VAL A 35 0.81 2.79 -4.57
CA VAL A 35 1.74 1.93 -5.32
C VAL A 35 2.84 1.52 -4.35
N VAL A 36 3.15 0.24 -4.33
CA VAL A 36 4.17 -0.37 -3.46
C VAL A 36 5.44 -0.59 -4.28
N ASP A 37 6.57 -0.18 -3.73
CA ASP A 37 7.89 -0.52 -4.24
C ASP A 37 8.28 -1.91 -3.73
N GLU A 38 8.33 -2.89 -4.64
CA GLU A 38 8.63 -4.29 -4.32
C GLU A 38 10.10 -4.49 -3.90
N ASP A 39 11.01 -3.59 -4.29
CA ASP A 39 12.43 -3.67 -3.94
C ASP A 39 12.68 -3.17 -2.49
N GLU A 40 11.90 -2.20 -2.02
CA GLU A 40 11.97 -1.69 -0.65
C GLU A 40 11.03 -2.41 0.33
N CYS A 41 10.00 -3.10 -0.17
CA CYS A 41 9.02 -3.80 0.66
C CYS A 41 9.68 -4.93 1.48
N VAL A 42 9.65 -4.79 2.80
CA VAL A 42 10.15 -5.81 3.75
C VAL A 42 9.10 -6.83 4.19
N GLU A 43 7.96 -6.89 3.48
CA GLU A 43 6.88 -7.87 3.72
C GLU A 43 6.36 -7.88 5.18
N CYS A 44 6.31 -6.71 5.82
CA CYS A 44 5.93 -6.59 7.23
C CYS A 44 4.43 -6.73 7.52
N GLY A 45 3.56 -6.60 6.51
CA GLY A 45 2.10 -6.71 6.64
C GLY A 45 1.38 -5.49 7.26
N ALA A 46 2.12 -4.47 7.73
CA ALA A 46 1.52 -3.30 8.41
C ALA A 46 0.50 -2.55 7.52
N CYS A 47 0.82 -2.37 6.23
CA CYS A 47 -0.04 -1.68 5.29
C CYS A 47 -1.36 -2.40 4.99
N GLU A 48 -1.38 -3.73 5.05
CA GLU A 48 -2.59 -4.54 4.88
C GLU A 48 -3.54 -4.36 6.07
N GLU A 49 -3.03 -4.47 7.30
CA GLU A 49 -3.84 -4.27 8.51
C GLU A 49 -4.34 -2.83 8.66
N ALA A 50 -3.54 -1.86 8.21
CA ALA A 50 -3.89 -0.45 8.27
C ALA A 50 -4.89 0.00 7.20
N CYS A 51 -5.05 -0.75 6.10
CA CYS A 51 -5.90 -0.33 4.99
C CYS A 51 -7.38 -0.41 5.38
N PRO A 52 -8.11 0.72 5.51
CA PRO A 52 -9.51 0.68 5.94
C PRO A 52 -10.46 0.06 4.92
N ASN A 53 -10.06 0.09 3.64
CA ASN A 53 -10.82 -0.52 2.55
C ASN A 53 -10.42 -1.98 2.29
N GLY A 54 -9.37 -2.51 2.94
CA GLY A 54 -8.83 -3.83 2.59
C GLY A 54 -8.27 -3.90 1.17
N ALA A 55 -7.88 -2.76 0.59
CA ALA A 55 -7.40 -2.67 -0.78
C ALA A 55 -5.96 -3.17 -0.97
N ILE A 56 -5.29 -3.62 0.09
CA ILE A 56 -3.90 -4.08 0.07
C ILE A 56 -3.87 -5.53 0.51
N THR A 57 -3.15 -6.37 -0.23
CA THR A 57 -2.95 -7.79 0.09
C THR A 57 -1.47 -8.16 0.04
N SER A 58 -1.01 -8.94 1.02
CA SER A 58 0.38 -9.42 1.13
C SER A 58 0.52 -10.94 0.94
N GLU A 59 -0.26 -11.53 0.03
CA GLU A 59 -0.18 -12.96 -0.33
C GLU A 59 0.92 -13.27 -1.35
#